data_AF-A0A3E2N6A7-F1
#
_entry.id   AF-A0A3E2N6A7-F1
#
_cell.length_a   1.000
_cell.length_b   1.000
_cell.length_c   1.000
_cell.angle_alpha   90.00
_cell.angle_beta   90.00
_cell.angle_gamma   90.00
#
_symmetry.space_group_name_H-M   'P 1'
#
loop_
_entity.id
_entity.type
_entity.pdbx_description
1 polymer ?
#
loop_
_entity_poly.entity_id
_entity_poly.type
_entity_poly.pdbx_seq_one_letter_code
_entity_poly.pdbx_strand_id
1 'polypeptide(L)'
;MNHDLNKTKREENLRTGITIALVYVLMFLLSVAGTVRNSKEVPIKEPQRSKIQAQDAPAEKMAITETQDPGIFLKAADQEFLEGLTGRFQEGDLEGAARLVEANQNSLNEFPCMYSEGRLKREITDGAGLVFLKPAVVFYGDFKNGVPDGTAAAISVLSLEEGRRYDYSYGNWKNGKMNGSGECGYRYYDGVTQDITVKTSKNGMFQNDLMQGEITYSSTNRQGETAVWQFQTADGVIVRNDRWIRDTDANGAVIYKLLANGEKDHAYALSERAIGEDRWKNLILFSQNEGGGTKQ
;
A
#
# COMPACT_ATOMS: atom_id res chain seq x y z
N MET A 1 -51.48 20.59 -23.42
CA MET A 1 -50.49 21.09 -22.44
C MET A 1 -50.15 20.05 -21.35
N ASN A 2 -50.21 18.74 -21.64
CA ASN A 2 -49.88 17.66 -20.68
C ASN A 2 -48.82 16.67 -21.23
N HIS A 3 -48.38 16.86 -22.48
CA HIS A 3 -47.48 15.91 -23.15
C HIS A 3 -46.00 16.24 -22.94
N ASP A 4 -45.68 17.49 -22.55
CA ASP A 4 -44.30 17.95 -22.30
C ASP A 4 -43.81 17.62 -20.89
N LEU A 5 -44.63 17.85 -19.85
CA LEU A 5 -44.24 17.56 -18.46
C LEU A 5 -43.91 16.08 -18.21
N ASN A 6 -44.60 15.16 -18.89
CA ASN A 6 -44.32 13.72 -18.75
C ASN A 6 -43.02 13.30 -19.44
N LYS A 7 -42.56 14.06 -20.43
CA LYS A 7 -41.29 13.79 -21.13
C LYS A 7 -40.11 14.27 -20.29
N THR A 8 -40.20 15.47 -19.73
CA THR A 8 -39.18 16.05 -18.83
C THR A 8 -38.99 15.20 -17.57
N LYS A 9 -40.10 14.77 -16.96
CA LYS A 9 -40.05 13.91 -15.75
C LYS A 9 -39.48 12.51 -16.03
N ARG A 10 -39.68 11.99 -17.26
CA ARG A 10 -39.12 10.71 -17.69
C ARG A 10 -37.63 10.81 -17.99
N GLU A 11 -37.18 11.93 -18.54
CA GLU A 11 -35.75 12.20 -18.79
C GLU A 11 -34.98 12.47 -17.49
N GLU A 12 -35.57 13.15 -16.50
CA GLU A 12 -35.00 13.30 -15.16
C GLU A 12 -34.94 11.95 -14.43
N ASN A 13 -36.01 11.17 -14.41
CA ASN A 13 -36.00 9.84 -13.79
C ASN A 13 -35.01 8.87 -14.47
N LEU A 14 -34.79 9.01 -15.78
CA LEU A 14 -33.80 8.24 -16.52
C LEU A 14 -32.37 8.69 -16.16
N ARG A 15 -32.13 10.01 -16.05
CA ARG A 15 -30.84 10.55 -15.59
C ARG A 15 -30.54 10.11 -14.15
N THR A 16 -31.49 10.25 -13.23
CA THR A 16 -31.35 9.79 -11.84
C THR A 16 -31.15 8.28 -11.76
N GLY A 17 -31.86 7.49 -12.58
CA GLY A 17 -31.66 6.04 -12.67
C GLY A 17 -30.26 5.64 -13.18
N ILE A 18 -29.72 6.38 -14.15
CA ILE A 18 -28.35 6.18 -14.68
C ILE A 18 -27.30 6.56 -13.63
N THR A 19 -27.49 7.66 -12.88
CA THR A 19 -26.56 8.07 -11.81
C THR A 19 -26.54 7.08 -10.65
N ILE A 20 -27.71 6.55 -10.26
CA ILE A 20 -27.81 5.54 -9.20
C ILE A 20 -27.10 4.25 -9.63
N ALA A 21 -27.26 3.79 -10.87
CA ALA A 21 -26.58 2.61 -11.37
C ALA A 21 -25.04 2.76 -11.40
N LEU A 22 -24.52 3.94 -11.75
CA LEU A 22 -23.09 4.26 -11.72
C LEU A 22 -22.50 4.22 -10.30
N VAL A 23 -23.22 4.75 -9.31
CA VAL A 23 -22.81 4.69 -7.90
C VAL A 23 -22.75 3.23 -7.39
N TYR A 24 -23.67 2.36 -7.81
CA TYR A 24 -23.63 0.95 -7.41
C TYR A 24 -22.48 0.16 -8.05
N VAL A 25 -22.09 0.44 -9.29
CA VAL A 25 -20.91 -0.19 -9.92
C VAL A 25 -19.62 0.27 -9.24
N LEU A 26 -19.53 1.55 -8.87
CA LEU A 26 -18.39 2.09 -8.12
C LEU A 26 -18.29 1.49 -6.70
N MET A 27 -19.42 1.25 -6.04
CA MET A 27 -19.47 0.62 -4.71
C MET A 27 -19.11 -0.88 -4.75
N PHE A 28 -19.50 -1.61 -5.80
CA PHE A 28 -19.21 -3.04 -5.92
C PHE A 28 -17.71 -3.32 -6.18
N LEU A 29 -17.01 -2.41 -6.87
CA LEU A 29 -15.57 -2.51 -7.11
C LEU A 29 -14.72 -2.20 -5.87
N LEU A 30 -15.23 -1.40 -4.92
CA LEU A 30 -14.53 -1.10 -3.66
C LEU A 30 -14.63 -2.22 -2.61
N SER A 31 -15.47 -3.24 -2.84
CA SER A 31 -15.68 -4.39 -1.94
C SER A 31 -14.80 -5.62 -2.21
N VAL A 32 -13.98 -5.64 -3.27
CA VAL A 32 -13.17 -6.83 -3.64
C VAL A 32 -11.69 -6.74 -3.26
N ALA A 33 -11.26 -5.66 -2.60
CA ALA A 33 -9.90 -5.58 -2.05
C ALA A 33 -9.76 -6.38 -0.74
N GLY A 34 -9.52 -7.69 -0.87
CA GLY A 34 -8.77 -8.46 0.12
C GLY A 34 -9.52 -9.59 0.83
N THR A 35 -9.58 -10.77 0.21
CA THR A 35 -9.34 -12.04 0.93
C THR A 35 -9.16 -13.20 -0.06
N VAL A 36 -7.91 -13.54 -0.40
CA VAL A 36 -7.56 -14.89 -0.89
C VAL A 36 -6.39 -15.39 -0.07
N ARG A 37 -6.70 -16.11 1.02
CA ARG A 37 -5.78 -17.02 1.70
C ARG A 37 -5.64 -18.26 0.82
N ASN A 38 -4.46 -18.50 0.26
CA ASN A 38 -4.15 -19.78 -0.37
C ASN A 38 -3.30 -20.60 0.61
N SER A 39 -3.91 -21.64 1.18
CA SER A 39 -3.23 -22.65 2.00
C SER A 39 -3.57 -24.01 1.41
N LYS A 40 -2.63 -24.58 0.64
CA LYS A 40 -2.58 -26.02 0.39
C LYS A 40 -1.14 -26.49 0.55
N GLU A 41 -0.91 -27.10 1.71
CA GLU A 41 0.28 -27.88 2.04
C GLU A 41 0.36 -29.13 1.17
N VAL A 42 1.57 -29.50 0.76
CA VAL A 42 1.94 -30.84 0.26
C VAL A 42 3.30 -31.21 0.89
N PRO A 43 3.53 -32.48 1.29
CA PRO A 43 4.40 -32.83 2.42
C PRO A 43 5.89 -32.92 2.10
N ILE A 44 6.71 -32.55 3.09
CA ILE A 44 8.16 -32.70 3.12
C ILE A 44 8.51 -34.18 3.34
N LYS A 45 9.33 -34.75 2.45
CA LYS A 45 10.07 -36.00 2.68
C LYS A 45 11.40 -35.66 3.35
N GLU A 46 11.66 -36.27 4.51
CA GLU A 46 12.95 -36.23 5.22
C GLU A 46 14.11 -36.75 4.36
N PRO A 47 15.32 -36.24 4.58
CA PRO A 47 16.49 -37.08 4.54
C PRO A 47 17.29 -37.09 5.84
N GLN A 48 17.83 -38.29 6.05
CA GLN A 48 18.49 -38.84 7.20
C GLN A 48 19.70 -38.08 7.76
N ARG A 49 19.75 -38.18 9.08
CA ARG A 49 20.85 -37.94 10.02
C ARG A 49 22.11 -38.74 9.66
N SER A 50 23.25 -38.07 9.55
CA SER A 50 24.57 -38.69 9.71
C SER A 50 25.41 -37.91 10.73
N LYS A 51 25.85 -38.61 11.77
CA LYS A 51 26.76 -38.16 12.85
C LYS A 51 28.20 -38.30 12.38
N ILE A 52 29.08 -37.31 12.64
CA ILE A 52 30.50 -37.48 13.03
C ILE A 52 30.90 -36.20 13.82
N GLN A 53 30.92 -36.28 15.16
CA GLN A 53 32.08 -36.27 16.08
C GLN A 53 32.85 -34.94 16.24
N ALA A 54 32.88 -34.51 17.50
CA ALA A 54 33.65 -33.40 18.03
C ALA A 54 35.13 -33.79 18.21
N GLN A 55 36.03 -32.83 17.97
CA GLN A 55 37.38 -32.82 18.49
C GLN A 55 37.76 -31.39 18.89
N ASP A 56 38.31 -31.27 20.09
CA ASP A 56 38.66 -30.04 20.80
C ASP A 56 40.01 -29.44 20.38
N ALA A 57 40.04 -28.10 20.52
CA ALA A 57 41.18 -27.19 20.82
C ALA A 57 42.10 -26.71 19.68
N PRO A 58 42.80 -25.55 19.83
CA PRO A 58 42.73 -24.49 20.86
C PRO A 58 42.45 -23.07 20.30
N ALA A 59 42.17 -22.13 21.20
CA ALA A 59 41.89 -20.72 20.90
C ALA A 59 43.11 -19.98 20.31
N GLU A 60 42.97 -19.48 19.08
CA GLU A 60 43.82 -18.43 18.52
C GLU A 60 43.04 -17.12 18.39
N LYS A 61 43.61 -16.05 18.96
CA LYS A 61 43.14 -14.68 18.82
C LYS A 61 43.30 -14.26 17.36
N MET A 62 42.22 -14.34 16.58
CA MET A 62 42.16 -13.69 15.27
C MET A 62 41.69 -12.26 15.45
N ALA A 63 42.53 -11.33 15.00
CA ALA A 63 42.18 -9.94 14.79
C ALA A 63 40.89 -9.88 13.95
N ILE A 64 39.92 -9.08 14.41
CA ILE A 64 38.74 -8.74 13.63
C ILE A 64 39.24 -7.80 12.54
N THR A 65 39.68 -8.36 11.42
CA THR A 65 39.69 -7.60 10.18
C THR A 65 38.23 -7.32 9.87
N GLU A 66 37.84 -6.05 9.80
CA GLU A 66 36.58 -5.65 9.15
C GLU A 66 36.59 -6.29 7.76
N THR A 67 35.89 -7.41 7.61
CA THR A 67 35.51 -7.94 6.32
C THR A 67 34.64 -6.87 5.69
N GLN A 68 35.23 -6.05 4.83
CA GLN A 68 34.48 -5.23 3.89
C GLN A 68 33.55 -6.20 3.16
N ASP A 69 32.25 -6.12 3.43
CA ASP A 69 31.24 -6.77 2.62
C ASP A 69 31.49 -6.31 1.18
N PRO A 70 31.87 -7.21 0.24
CA PRO A 70 32.22 -6.80 -1.12
C PRO A 70 31.03 -6.21 -1.88
N GLY A 71 29.82 -6.18 -1.29
CA GLY A 71 28.61 -5.67 -1.90
C GLY A 71 28.17 -6.55 -3.06
N ILE A 72 26.97 -6.29 -3.57
CA ILE A 72 26.51 -6.92 -4.81
C ILE A 72 27.11 -6.13 -5.98
N PHE A 73 27.81 -6.82 -6.89
CA PHE A 73 28.33 -6.20 -8.09
C PHE A 73 27.18 -5.71 -8.98
N LEU A 74 27.09 -4.40 -9.19
CA LEU A 74 26.07 -3.77 -10.02
C LEU A 74 26.54 -3.68 -11.48
N LYS A 75 25.65 -4.06 -12.40
CA LYS A 75 25.82 -3.70 -13.82
C LYS A 75 25.49 -2.21 -13.99
N ALA A 76 26.04 -1.58 -15.02
CA ALA A 76 25.78 -0.17 -15.31
C ALA A 76 24.27 0.14 -15.44
N ALA A 77 23.50 -0.75 -16.07
CA ALA A 77 22.05 -0.61 -16.20
C ALA A 77 21.31 -0.70 -14.84
N ASP A 78 21.77 -1.58 -13.94
CA ASP A 78 21.18 -1.72 -12.60
C ASP A 78 21.49 -0.48 -11.75
N GLN A 79 22.69 0.08 -11.90
CA GLN A 79 23.07 1.33 -11.25
C GLN A 79 22.23 2.51 -11.75
N GLU A 80 22.08 2.67 -13.07
CA GLU A 80 21.24 3.73 -13.65
C GLU A 80 19.78 3.63 -13.18
N PHE A 81 19.25 2.40 -13.11
CA PHE A 81 17.92 2.14 -12.55
C PHE A 81 17.81 2.58 -11.08
N LEU A 82 18.76 2.18 -10.22
CA LEU A 82 18.74 2.49 -8.79
C LEU A 82 18.94 3.98 -8.48
N GLU A 83 19.83 4.64 -9.22
CA GLU A 83 20.04 6.09 -9.15
C GLU A 83 18.80 6.86 -9.62
N GLY A 84 18.23 6.46 -10.76
CA GLY A 84 17.00 7.05 -11.29
C GLY A 84 15.82 6.87 -10.33
N LEU A 85 15.66 5.69 -9.75
CA LEU A 85 14.61 5.41 -8.76
C LEU A 85 14.79 6.22 -7.49
N THR A 86 16.03 6.35 -6.99
CA THR A 86 16.36 7.21 -5.85
C THR A 86 15.96 8.66 -6.12
N GLY A 87 16.30 9.20 -7.30
CA GLY A 87 15.92 10.56 -7.70
C GLY A 87 14.39 10.77 -7.73
N ARG A 88 13.63 9.81 -8.26
CA ARG A 88 12.15 9.89 -8.30
C ARG A 88 11.54 9.96 -6.90
N PHE A 89 12.05 9.18 -5.95
CA PHE A 89 11.60 9.27 -4.57
C PHE A 89 11.94 10.61 -3.91
N GLN A 90 13.14 11.15 -4.16
CA GLN A 90 13.55 12.47 -3.66
C GLN A 90 12.68 13.60 -4.19
N GLU A 91 12.25 13.50 -5.44
CA GLU A 91 11.34 14.47 -6.09
C GLU A 91 9.87 14.28 -5.69
N GLY A 92 9.53 13.18 -5.01
CA GLY A 92 8.15 12.81 -4.71
C GLY A 92 7.37 12.27 -5.92
N ASP A 93 8.04 11.92 -7.01
CA ASP A 93 7.42 11.35 -8.22
C ASP A 93 7.20 9.83 -8.07
N LEU A 94 6.15 9.49 -7.31
CA LEU A 94 5.79 8.09 -7.04
C LEU A 94 5.30 7.34 -8.29
N GLU A 95 4.71 8.05 -9.27
CA GLU A 95 4.31 7.41 -10.54
C GLU A 95 5.54 7.07 -11.38
N GLY A 96 6.48 8.00 -11.54
CA GLY A 96 7.74 7.74 -12.23
C GLY A 96 8.54 6.62 -11.56
N ALA A 97 8.57 6.60 -10.22
CA ALA A 97 9.17 5.50 -9.46
C ALA A 97 8.50 4.15 -9.76
N ALA A 98 7.15 4.09 -9.77
CA ALA A 98 6.42 2.88 -10.09
C ALA A 98 6.69 2.37 -11.52
N ARG A 99 6.75 3.29 -12.51
CA ARG A 99 7.09 2.96 -13.90
C ARG A 99 8.51 2.41 -14.04
N LEU A 100 9.48 2.98 -13.32
CA LEU A 100 10.85 2.46 -13.30
C LEU A 100 10.93 1.05 -12.70
N VAL A 101 10.24 0.81 -11.58
CA VAL A 101 10.18 -0.52 -10.96
C VAL A 101 9.53 -1.54 -11.90
N GLU A 102 8.43 -1.18 -12.56
CA GLU A 102 7.77 -2.05 -13.54
C GLU A 102 8.68 -2.41 -14.72
N ALA A 103 9.40 -1.44 -15.27
CA ALA A 103 10.33 -1.67 -16.38
C ALA A 103 11.54 -2.53 -16.01
N ASN A 104 11.88 -2.64 -14.72
CA ASN A 104 13.11 -3.26 -14.21
C ASN A 104 12.84 -4.41 -13.22
N GLN A 105 11.67 -5.07 -13.28
CA GLN A 105 11.30 -6.13 -12.33
C GLN A 105 12.30 -7.29 -12.21
N ASN A 106 13.14 -7.51 -13.24
CA ASN A 106 14.13 -8.59 -13.30
C ASN A 106 15.58 -8.11 -13.08
N SER A 107 15.79 -6.83 -12.77
CA SER A 107 17.13 -6.25 -12.58
C SER A 107 17.78 -6.71 -11.28
N LEU A 108 16.97 -7.00 -10.24
CA LEU A 108 17.43 -7.46 -8.93
C LEU A 108 16.86 -8.86 -8.63
N ASN A 109 17.71 -9.73 -8.08
CA ASN A 109 17.34 -11.13 -7.80
C ASN A 109 17.56 -11.53 -6.33
N GLU A 110 18.20 -10.68 -5.53
CA GLU A 110 18.45 -10.91 -4.11
C GLU A 110 17.65 -9.92 -3.27
N PHE A 111 16.86 -10.43 -2.33
CA PHE A 111 16.02 -9.64 -1.43
C PHE A 111 16.03 -10.25 -0.01
N PRO A 112 15.94 -9.42 1.05
CA PRO A 112 15.98 -7.97 1.00
C PRO A 112 17.35 -7.45 0.54
N CYS A 113 17.38 -6.25 -0.03
CA CYS A 113 18.62 -5.55 -0.35
C CYS A 113 18.46 -4.04 -0.18
N MET A 114 19.57 -3.35 0.07
CA MET A 114 19.63 -1.90 0.25
C MET A 114 20.60 -1.29 -0.76
N TYR A 115 20.14 -0.28 -1.50
CA TYR A 115 21.00 0.60 -2.26
C TYR A 115 21.24 1.90 -1.49
N SER A 116 22.50 2.16 -1.16
CA SER A 116 22.93 3.37 -0.45
C SER A 116 24.36 3.72 -0.85
N GLU A 117 24.66 5.02 -0.95
CA GLU A 117 26.02 5.52 -1.24
C GLU A 117 26.62 4.90 -2.51
N GLY A 118 25.80 4.69 -3.55
CA GLY A 118 26.24 4.10 -4.82
C GLY A 118 26.47 2.59 -4.79
N ARG A 119 26.14 1.90 -3.69
CA ARG A 119 26.39 0.46 -3.51
C ARG A 119 25.13 -0.29 -3.17
N LEU A 120 24.98 -1.48 -3.76
CA LEU A 120 23.95 -2.44 -3.39
C LEU A 120 24.49 -3.40 -2.33
N LYS A 121 23.79 -3.48 -1.20
CA LYS A 121 24.14 -4.26 0.00
C LYS A 121 23.06 -5.32 0.24
N ARG A 122 23.47 -6.47 0.78
CA ARG A 122 22.55 -7.55 1.18
C ARG A 122 21.84 -7.25 2.50
N GLU A 123 22.54 -6.56 3.39
CA GLU A 123 22.00 -6.15 4.68
C GLU A 123 21.44 -4.72 4.61
N ILE A 124 20.36 -4.48 5.35
CA ILE A 124 19.80 -3.14 5.53
C ILE A 124 20.53 -2.51 6.71
N THR A 125 21.38 -1.53 6.40
CA THR A 125 22.18 -0.81 7.40
C THR A 125 21.49 0.48 7.82
N ASP A 126 21.97 1.07 8.91
CA ASP A 126 21.52 2.39 9.34
C ASP A 126 21.84 3.47 8.30
N GLY A 127 20.97 4.48 8.22
CA GLY A 127 21.12 5.63 7.33
C GLY A 127 20.06 5.68 6.22
N ALA A 128 20.21 6.66 5.34
CA ALA A 128 19.29 6.87 4.23
C ALA A 128 19.58 5.89 3.08
N GLY A 129 18.53 5.35 2.47
CA GLY A 129 18.70 4.49 1.30
C GLY A 129 17.41 4.01 0.68
N LEU A 130 17.57 3.22 -0.37
CA LEU A 130 16.50 2.54 -1.08
C LEU A 130 16.53 1.07 -0.69
N VAL A 131 15.43 0.51 -0.18
CA VAL A 131 15.34 -0.88 0.26
C VAL A 131 14.28 -1.61 -0.56
N PHE A 132 14.68 -2.73 -1.16
CA PHE A 132 13.74 -3.67 -1.75
C PHE A 132 13.53 -4.82 -0.78
N LEU A 133 12.28 -5.05 -0.38
CA LEU A 133 11.91 -6.27 0.37
C LEU A 133 11.57 -7.43 -0.58
N LYS A 134 11.05 -7.10 -1.76
CA LYS A 134 10.62 -7.98 -2.86
C LYS A 134 10.73 -7.20 -4.17
N PRO A 135 10.71 -7.83 -5.36
CA PRO A 135 10.93 -7.14 -6.65
C PRO A 135 10.08 -5.88 -6.88
N ALA A 136 8.83 -5.86 -6.42
CA ALA A 136 7.89 -4.77 -6.66
C ALA A 136 7.55 -3.93 -5.42
N VAL A 137 8.23 -4.15 -4.28
CA VAL A 137 7.98 -3.43 -3.02
C VAL A 137 9.24 -2.73 -2.58
N VAL A 138 9.19 -1.40 -2.64
CA VAL A 138 10.36 -0.53 -2.46
C VAL A 138 10.08 0.50 -1.38
N PHE A 139 11.04 0.68 -0.48
CA PHE A 139 11.06 1.73 0.53
C PHE A 139 12.22 2.68 0.25
N TYR A 140 12.02 3.96 0.52
CA TYR A 140 13.06 4.97 0.45
C TYR A 140 12.96 5.89 1.66
N GLY A 141 14.07 6.13 2.35
CA GLY A 141 14.10 7.03 3.50
C GLY A 141 15.14 6.61 4.53
N ASP A 142 14.88 6.98 5.77
CA ASP A 142 15.76 6.69 6.91
C ASP A 142 15.54 5.28 7.47
N PHE A 143 16.63 4.57 7.69
CA PHE A 143 16.63 3.24 8.32
C PHE A 143 17.47 3.24 9.59
N LYS A 144 17.00 2.47 10.57
CA LYS A 144 17.70 2.21 11.82
C LYS A 144 17.43 0.80 12.29
N ASN A 145 18.47 0.06 12.67
CA ASN A 145 18.39 -1.35 13.04
C ASN A 145 17.69 -2.21 11.96
N GLY A 146 17.96 -1.91 10.69
CA GLY A 146 17.42 -2.66 9.55
C GLY A 146 15.96 -2.38 9.20
N VAL A 147 15.30 -1.41 9.84
CA VAL A 147 13.88 -1.08 9.59
C VAL A 147 13.67 0.43 9.36
N PRO A 148 12.62 0.86 8.65
CA PRO A 148 12.26 2.28 8.52
C PRO A 148 12.08 2.94 9.89
N ASP A 149 12.81 4.04 10.12
CA ASP A 149 12.76 4.82 11.36
C ASP A 149 13.16 6.27 11.04
N GLY A 150 12.19 7.19 11.12
CA GLY A 150 12.34 8.54 10.59
C GLY A 150 11.34 8.81 9.45
N THR A 151 11.76 9.56 8.43
CA THR A 151 10.89 9.83 7.27
C THR A 151 11.15 8.81 6.19
N ALA A 152 10.10 8.14 5.72
CA ALA A 152 10.22 7.21 4.60
C ALA A 152 8.97 7.20 3.72
N ALA A 153 9.17 6.87 2.46
CA ALA A 153 8.16 6.57 1.46
C ALA A 153 8.28 5.11 1.03
N ALA A 154 7.18 4.52 0.60
CA ALA A 154 7.11 3.17 0.10
C ALA A 154 6.14 3.10 -1.09
N ILE A 155 6.46 2.23 -2.05
CA ILE A 155 5.55 1.86 -3.15
C ILE A 155 5.46 0.35 -3.29
N SER A 156 4.29 -0.13 -3.72
CA SER A 156 4.07 -1.52 -4.14
C SER A 156 3.43 -1.51 -5.52
N VAL A 157 4.16 -1.97 -6.54
CA VAL A 157 3.71 -1.97 -7.94
C VAL A 157 2.94 -3.24 -8.26
N LEU A 158 1.77 -3.08 -8.87
CA LEU A 158 0.78 -4.12 -9.12
C LEU A 158 0.30 -4.07 -10.57
N SER A 159 0.21 -5.25 -11.19
CA SER A 159 -0.52 -5.43 -12.45
C SER A 159 -1.85 -6.11 -12.13
N LEU A 160 -2.95 -5.38 -12.29
CA LEU A 160 -4.30 -5.87 -12.07
C LEU A 160 -5.04 -6.00 -13.40
N GLU A 161 -6.20 -6.67 -13.40
CA GLU A 161 -7.04 -6.79 -14.61
C GLU A 161 -7.49 -5.42 -15.10
N GLU A 162 -7.81 -4.52 -14.18
CA GLU A 162 -8.31 -3.18 -14.48
C GLU A 162 -7.22 -2.22 -14.95
N GLY A 163 -5.94 -2.54 -14.74
CA GLY A 163 -4.83 -1.70 -15.14
C GLY A 163 -3.59 -1.81 -14.26
N ARG A 164 -2.64 -0.92 -14.52
CA ARG A 164 -1.38 -0.81 -13.76
C ARG A 164 -1.57 0.15 -12.59
N ARG A 165 -1.22 -0.30 -11.39
CA ARG A 165 -1.44 0.41 -10.14
C ARG A 165 -0.18 0.38 -9.29
N TYR A 166 0.06 1.45 -8.55
CA TYR A 166 0.90 1.37 -7.36
C TYR A 166 0.10 1.73 -6.12
N ASP A 167 0.33 0.98 -5.05
CA ASP A 167 0.03 1.44 -3.70
C ASP A 167 1.20 2.28 -3.21
N TYR A 168 0.94 3.23 -2.33
CA TYR A 168 1.98 4.06 -1.73
C TYR A 168 1.70 4.34 -0.25
N SER A 169 2.77 4.69 0.46
CA SER A 169 2.72 5.16 1.84
C SER A 169 3.91 6.08 2.09
N TYR A 170 3.71 7.27 2.66
CA TYR A 170 4.81 8.17 3.02
C TYR A 170 4.50 8.92 4.31
N GLY A 171 5.55 9.26 5.06
CA GLY A 171 5.43 10.01 6.30
C GLY A 171 6.41 9.51 7.36
N ASN A 172 5.98 9.59 8.62
CA ASN A 172 6.81 9.21 9.76
C ASN A 172 6.69 7.71 10.04
N TRP A 173 7.84 7.08 10.24
CA TRP A 173 8.00 5.68 10.58
C TRP A 173 8.77 5.53 11.88
N LYS A 174 8.43 4.49 12.63
CA LYS A 174 9.16 4.09 13.84
C LYS A 174 9.15 2.59 13.94
N ASN A 175 10.34 2.00 14.09
CA ASN A 175 10.50 0.55 14.20
C ASN A 175 9.76 -0.23 13.09
N GLY A 176 9.89 0.24 11.85
CA GLY A 176 9.30 -0.39 10.66
C GLY A 176 7.80 -0.20 10.46
N LYS A 177 7.14 0.63 11.27
CA LYS A 177 5.70 0.91 11.15
C LYS A 177 5.44 2.39 10.94
N MET A 178 4.39 2.74 10.18
CA MET A 178 3.94 4.13 10.15
C MET A 178 3.50 4.56 11.55
N ASN A 179 4.07 5.65 12.03
CA ASN A 179 3.88 6.17 13.38
C ASN A 179 4.11 7.68 13.41
N GLY A 180 3.03 8.45 13.46
CA GLY A 180 3.01 9.90 13.28
C GLY A 180 2.22 10.32 12.05
N SER A 181 2.45 11.55 11.57
CA SER A 181 1.78 12.08 10.38
C SER A 181 2.20 11.31 9.14
N GLY A 182 1.25 11.05 8.24
CA GLY A 182 1.54 10.45 6.95
C GLY A 182 0.31 10.32 6.05
N GLU A 183 0.55 9.73 4.89
CA GLU A 183 -0.47 9.43 3.91
C GLU A 183 -0.22 8.06 3.28
N CYS A 184 -1.29 7.30 3.03
CA CYS A 184 -1.24 6.11 2.21
C CYS A 184 -2.40 6.09 1.20
N GLY A 185 -2.24 5.36 0.11
CA GLY A 185 -3.24 5.35 -0.94
C GLY A 185 -2.81 4.52 -2.13
N TYR A 186 -3.53 4.68 -3.22
CA TYR A 186 -3.15 4.05 -4.48
C TYR A 186 -3.43 4.95 -5.65
N ARG A 187 -2.76 4.65 -6.76
CA ARG A 187 -3.04 5.26 -8.05
C ARG A 187 -2.87 4.26 -9.17
N TYR A 188 -3.89 4.18 -10.02
CA TYR A 188 -3.77 3.60 -11.34
C TYR A 188 -3.11 4.61 -12.27
N TYR A 189 -2.09 4.18 -13.00
CA TYR A 189 -1.33 5.04 -13.91
C TYR A 189 -1.51 4.68 -15.38
N ASP A 190 -1.88 3.43 -15.70
CA ASP A 190 -2.19 3.00 -17.08
C ASP A 190 -3.30 1.93 -17.12
N GLY A 191 -3.91 1.74 -18.28
CA GLY A 191 -4.76 0.57 -18.61
C GLY A 191 -6.23 0.64 -18.19
N VAL A 192 -6.60 1.59 -17.32
CA VAL A 192 -7.99 1.70 -16.85
C VAL A 192 -8.90 2.19 -17.96
N THR A 193 -9.92 1.40 -18.28
CA THR A 193 -10.95 1.71 -19.29
C THR A 193 -12.36 1.89 -18.73
N GLN A 194 -12.66 1.37 -17.54
CA GLN A 194 -13.96 1.49 -16.86
C GLN A 194 -14.09 2.76 -16.01
N ASP A 195 -15.28 3.34 -15.87
CA ASP A 195 -15.46 4.52 -15.01
C ASP A 195 -15.34 4.17 -13.51
N ILE A 196 -14.11 4.18 -13.00
CA ILE A 196 -13.76 3.74 -11.64
C ILE A 196 -12.89 4.79 -10.95
N THR A 197 -12.77 4.66 -9.62
CA THR A 197 -11.77 5.40 -8.84
C THR A 197 -10.36 5.03 -9.27
N VAL A 198 -9.62 6.01 -9.80
CA VAL A 198 -8.23 5.81 -10.26
C VAL A 198 -7.20 6.22 -9.22
N LYS A 199 -7.57 7.05 -8.23
CA LYS A 199 -6.68 7.45 -7.15
C LYS A 199 -7.44 7.54 -5.83
N THR A 200 -6.82 7.10 -4.75
CA THR A 200 -7.28 7.39 -3.39
C THR A 200 -6.12 7.86 -2.52
N SER A 201 -6.44 8.67 -1.50
CA SER A 201 -5.51 9.07 -0.45
C SER A 201 -6.20 8.99 0.91
N LYS A 202 -5.51 8.44 1.91
CA LYS A 202 -5.85 8.43 3.32
C LYS A 202 -4.75 9.19 4.06
N ASN A 203 -5.05 10.39 4.53
CA ASN A 203 -4.09 11.28 5.16
C ASN A 203 -4.49 11.51 6.62
N GLY A 204 -3.53 11.41 7.54
CA GLY A 204 -3.76 11.64 8.96
C GLY A 204 -2.63 11.12 9.84
N MET A 205 -2.95 10.87 11.11
CA MET A 205 -2.01 10.30 12.07
C MET A 205 -2.08 8.78 12.06
N PHE A 206 -0.92 8.12 12.09
CA PHE A 206 -0.76 6.69 12.24
C PHE A 206 -0.18 6.35 13.61
N GLN A 207 -0.61 5.22 14.16
CA GLN A 207 -0.04 4.58 15.33
C GLN A 207 0.09 3.09 15.04
N ASN A 208 1.32 2.62 14.87
CA ASN A 208 1.61 1.22 14.52
C ASN A 208 0.83 0.74 13.30
N ASP A 209 0.92 1.49 12.19
CA ASP A 209 0.22 1.25 10.92
C ASP A 209 -1.30 1.50 10.92
N LEU A 210 -1.92 1.79 12.06
CA LEU A 210 -3.36 2.08 12.15
C LEU A 210 -3.61 3.58 12.24
N MET A 211 -4.59 4.10 11.52
CA MET A 211 -4.93 5.52 11.58
C MET A 211 -5.68 5.88 12.87
N GLN A 212 -5.38 7.05 13.42
CA GLN A 212 -5.90 7.57 14.68
C GLN A 212 -6.34 9.02 14.54
N GLY A 213 -7.43 9.37 15.22
CA GLY A 213 -7.95 10.74 15.27
C GLY A 213 -8.61 11.17 13.97
N GLU A 214 -8.53 12.47 13.66
CA GLU A 214 -9.11 13.01 12.44
C GLU A 214 -8.28 12.61 11.21
N ILE A 215 -8.97 12.17 10.18
CA ILE A 215 -8.35 11.84 8.90
C ILE A 215 -9.06 12.52 7.75
N THR A 216 -8.33 12.73 6.66
CA THR A 216 -8.88 13.15 5.37
C THR A 216 -8.75 12.00 4.38
N TYR A 217 -9.89 11.58 3.82
CA TYR A 217 -9.97 10.61 2.74
C TYR A 217 -10.35 11.31 1.45
N SER A 218 -9.66 11.01 0.35
CA SER A 218 -10.05 11.48 -0.98
C SER A 218 -10.09 10.34 -1.99
N SER A 219 -10.97 10.50 -2.98
CA SER A 219 -11.12 9.59 -4.11
C SER A 219 -11.25 10.42 -5.38
N THR A 220 -10.46 10.08 -6.38
CA THR A 220 -10.45 10.75 -7.69
C THR A 220 -10.85 9.74 -8.77
N ASN A 221 -11.81 10.12 -9.61
CA ASN A 221 -12.20 9.33 -10.78
C ASN A 221 -11.26 9.59 -11.97
N ARG A 222 -11.48 8.91 -13.11
CA ARG A 222 -10.63 9.07 -14.29
C ARG A 222 -10.64 10.50 -14.85
N GLN A 223 -11.76 11.20 -14.74
CA GLN A 223 -11.97 12.55 -15.24
C GLN A 223 -11.23 13.59 -14.38
N GLY A 224 -10.65 13.18 -13.25
CA GLY A 224 -9.92 14.04 -12.33
C GLY A 224 -10.81 14.68 -11.26
N GLU A 225 -12.11 14.37 -11.25
CA GLU A 225 -13.04 14.84 -10.23
C GLU A 225 -12.73 14.15 -8.91
N THR A 226 -12.58 14.95 -7.85
CA THR A 226 -12.13 14.47 -6.55
C THR A 226 -13.15 14.80 -5.47
N ALA A 227 -13.65 13.76 -4.82
CA ALA A 227 -14.47 13.89 -3.62
C ALA A 227 -13.59 13.70 -2.37
N VAL A 228 -13.91 14.44 -1.30
CA VAL A 228 -13.14 14.49 -0.06
C VAL A 228 -14.06 14.29 1.14
N TRP A 229 -13.64 13.48 2.10
CA TRP A 229 -14.33 13.22 3.36
C TRP A 229 -13.39 13.41 4.53
N GLN A 230 -13.90 13.97 5.63
CA GLN A 230 -13.18 14.06 6.89
C GLN A 230 -13.97 13.39 8.00
N PHE A 231 -13.35 12.51 8.77
CA PHE A 231 -13.98 11.80 9.90
C PHE A 231 -12.93 11.26 10.87
N GLN A 232 -13.39 10.73 11.99
CA GLN A 232 -12.55 10.24 13.07
C GLN A 232 -12.32 8.74 12.95
N THR A 233 -11.11 8.29 13.28
CA THR A 233 -10.76 6.87 13.43
C THR A 233 -10.12 6.59 14.79
N ALA A 234 -10.31 5.37 15.28
CA ALA A 234 -9.62 4.84 16.45
C ALA A 234 -9.20 3.41 16.13
N ASP A 235 -7.91 3.10 16.27
CA ASP A 235 -7.32 1.79 15.94
C ASP A 235 -7.69 1.31 14.52
N GLY A 236 -7.69 2.23 13.57
CA GLY A 236 -8.04 1.96 12.17
C GLY A 236 -9.52 1.70 11.90
N VAL A 237 -10.40 1.87 12.89
CA VAL A 237 -11.86 1.73 12.78
C VAL A 237 -12.50 3.12 12.79
N ILE A 238 -13.59 3.29 12.04
CA ILE A 238 -14.33 4.57 12.01
C ILE A 238 -15.03 4.82 13.35
N VAL A 239 -14.79 5.99 13.93
CA VAL A 239 -15.57 6.51 15.05
C VAL A 239 -16.77 7.26 14.48
N ARG A 240 -17.94 6.64 14.57
CA ARG A 240 -19.20 7.21 14.07
C ARG A 240 -19.64 8.41 14.91
N ASN A 241 -20.15 9.42 14.23
CA ASN A 241 -20.85 10.56 14.83
C ASN A 241 -22.18 10.81 14.08
N ASP A 242 -22.85 11.89 14.44
CA ASP A 242 -24.15 12.32 13.88
C ASP A 242 -24.14 12.60 12.37
N ARG A 243 -22.97 12.83 11.76
CA ARG A 243 -22.85 13.02 10.30
C ARG A 243 -23.00 11.73 9.50
N TRP A 244 -22.87 10.56 10.13
CA TRP A 244 -23.05 9.27 9.47
C TRP A 244 -24.54 8.93 9.37
N ILE A 245 -25.04 8.91 8.14
CA ILE A 245 -26.42 8.59 7.83
C ILE A 245 -26.58 7.07 7.74
N ARG A 246 -27.35 6.48 8.64
CA ARG A 246 -27.77 5.08 8.52
C ARG A 246 -28.95 4.99 7.56
N ASP A 247 -28.82 4.16 6.55
CA ASP A 247 -29.81 3.94 5.50
C ASP A 247 -29.90 2.45 5.17
N THR A 248 -30.76 2.11 4.23
CA THR A 248 -30.98 0.75 3.75
C THR A 248 -30.80 0.72 2.23
N ASP A 249 -30.04 -0.24 1.72
CA ASP A 249 -29.88 -0.43 0.28
C ASP A 249 -31.13 -1.05 -0.38
N ALA A 250 -31.09 -1.22 -1.70
CA ALA A 250 -32.20 -1.79 -2.46
C ALA A 250 -32.57 -3.23 -2.06
N ASN A 251 -31.68 -3.95 -1.39
CA ASN A 251 -31.87 -5.33 -0.93
C ASN A 251 -32.32 -5.41 0.53
N GLY A 252 -32.52 -4.27 1.20
CA GLY A 252 -32.88 -4.24 2.62
C GLY A 252 -31.67 -4.28 3.57
N ALA A 253 -30.43 -4.24 3.07
CA ALA A 253 -29.23 -4.30 3.89
C ALA A 253 -28.83 -2.92 4.43
N VAL A 254 -28.34 -2.88 5.67
CA VAL A 254 -27.93 -1.65 6.34
C VAL A 254 -26.65 -1.10 5.70
N ILE A 255 -26.70 0.18 5.34
CA ILE A 255 -25.56 0.94 4.84
C ILE A 255 -25.39 2.23 5.64
N TYR A 256 -24.16 2.66 5.81
CA TYR A 256 -23.79 3.93 6.43
C TYR A 256 -23.19 4.83 5.38
N LYS A 257 -23.68 6.07 5.29
CA LYS A 257 -23.25 7.08 4.32
C LYS A 257 -22.67 8.30 5.02
N LEU A 258 -21.56 8.80 4.52
CA LEU A 258 -21.00 10.10 4.89
C LEU A 258 -20.92 10.97 3.64
N LEU A 259 -21.56 12.14 3.65
CA LEU A 259 -21.52 13.06 2.51
C LEU A 259 -20.11 13.66 2.37
N ALA A 260 -19.70 13.88 1.12
CA ALA A 260 -18.45 14.55 0.81
C ALA A 260 -18.49 16.02 1.25
N ASN A 261 -17.33 16.56 1.61
CA ASN A 261 -17.18 17.93 2.03
C ASN A 261 -17.53 18.86 0.85
N GLY A 262 -18.53 19.72 1.05
CA GLY A 262 -18.96 20.69 0.03
C GLY A 262 -19.86 20.13 -1.07
N GLU A 263 -20.16 18.82 -1.06
CA GLU A 263 -20.97 18.16 -2.09
C GLU A 263 -22.10 17.35 -1.45
N LYS A 264 -23.34 17.63 -1.85
CA LYS A 264 -24.53 16.97 -1.24
C LYS A 264 -24.87 15.63 -1.88
N ASP A 265 -24.41 15.39 -3.10
CA ASP A 265 -24.83 14.25 -3.91
C ASP A 265 -23.76 13.14 -4.00
N HIS A 266 -22.58 13.36 -3.43
CA HIS A 266 -21.52 12.35 -3.33
C HIS A 266 -21.37 11.88 -1.89
N ALA A 267 -21.49 10.57 -1.69
CA ALA A 267 -21.39 9.95 -0.38
C ALA A 267 -20.38 8.80 -0.39
N TYR A 268 -19.56 8.74 0.66
CA TYR A 268 -18.82 7.54 1.00
C TYR A 268 -19.78 6.59 1.71
N ALA A 269 -20.04 5.42 1.13
CA ALA A 269 -20.93 4.43 1.73
C ALA A 269 -20.21 3.14 2.10
N LEU A 270 -20.61 2.58 3.24
CA LEU A 270 -20.06 1.36 3.81
C LEU A 270 -21.20 0.46 4.27
N SER A 271 -21.02 -0.85 4.14
CA SER A 271 -21.91 -1.81 4.77
C SER A 271 -21.79 -1.73 6.30
N GLU A 272 -22.80 -2.26 7.00
CA GLU A 272 -22.78 -2.35 8.47
C GLU A 272 -21.57 -3.11 9.02
N ARG A 273 -21.08 -4.11 8.29
CA ARG A 273 -19.84 -4.79 8.65
C ARG A 273 -18.62 -3.90 8.42
N ALA A 274 -18.51 -3.31 7.23
CA ALA A 274 -17.30 -2.61 6.80
C ALA A 274 -16.99 -1.35 7.62
N ILE A 275 -18.01 -0.69 8.19
CA ILE A 275 -17.80 0.48 9.06
C ILE A 275 -17.14 0.12 10.41
N GLY A 276 -17.27 -1.14 10.84
CA GLY A 276 -16.66 -1.66 12.08
C GLY A 276 -15.31 -2.37 11.88
N GLU A 277 -14.79 -2.41 10.66
CA GLU A 277 -13.51 -3.07 10.34
C GLU A 277 -12.33 -2.11 10.42
N ASP A 278 -11.14 -2.65 10.70
CA ASP A 278 -9.85 -1.94 10.82
C ASP A 278 -9.25 -1.59 9.44
N ARG A 279 -10.04 -0.93 8.59
CA ARG A 279 -9.69 -0.64 7.18
C ARG A 279 -8.82 0.61 7.01
N TRP A 280 -8.75 1.45 8.04
CA TRP A 280 -7.96 2.68 8.06
C TRP A 280 -6.57 2.38 8.57
N LYS A 281 -5.77 1.80 7.68
CA LYS A 281 -4.40 1.36 7.96
C LYS A 281 -3.49 1.58 6.77
N ASN A 282 -2.19 1.57 7.05
CA ASN A 282 -1.11 1.56 6.09
C ASN A 282 -1.33 0.43 5.07
N LEU A 283 -1.10 0.72 3.78
CA LEU A 283 -1.27 -0.25 2.70
C LEU A 283 -0.01 -1.10 2.47
N ILE A 284 1.16 -0.60 2.88
CA ILE A 284 2.44 -1.25 2.66
C ILE A 284 3.15 -1.46 3.99
N LEU A 285 3.15 -2.71 4.45
CA LEU A 285 3.81 -3.08 5.70
C LEU A 285 5.28 -3.42 5.44
N PHE A 286 6.17 -2.96 6.33
CA PHE A 286 7.54 -3.42 6.35
C PHE A 286 7.61 -4.76 7.10
N SER A 287 7.70 -5.85 6.35
CA SER A 287 7.86 -7.20 6.92
C SER A 287 9.05 -7.86 6.25
N GLN A 288 10.17 -7.90 6.97
CA GLN A 288 11.19 -8.90 6.70
C GLN A 288 10.59 -10.23 7.16
N ASN A 289 10.39 -11.19 6.26
CA ASN A 289 10.07 -12.53 6.73
C ASN A 289 11.20 -12.93 7.69
N GLU A 290 10.88 -13.22 8.95
CA GLU A 290 11.79 -13.97 9.79
C GLU A 290 12.09 -15.26 9.03
N GLY A 291 13.29 -15.36 8.47
CA GLY A 291 13.80 -16.64 8.00
C GLY A 291 13.58 -17.64 9.12
N GLY A 292 13.00 -18.80 8.79
CA GLY A 292 12.64 -19.85 9.73
C GLY A 292 13.82 -20.31 10.59
N GLY A 293 14.10 -19.54 11.63
CA GLY A 293 14.99 -19.86 12.72
C GLY A 293 14.14 -20.52 13.79
N THR A 294 14.09 -21.85 13.72
CA THR A 294 13.70 -22.66 14.87
C THR A 294 14.48 -22.15 16.08
N LYS A 295 13.76 -21.60 17.06
CA LYS A 295 14.28 -21.49 18.43
C LYS A 295 14.64 -22.91 18.85
N GLN A 296 15.95 -23.15 19.01
CA GLN A 296 16.47 -24.34 19.67
C GLN A 296 16.05 -24.35 21.13
#